data_AF-A0A0F9AZR9-F1
#
_entry.id   AF-A0A0F9AZR9-F1
#
_cell.length_a   1.000
_cell.length_b   1.000
_cell.length_c   1.000
_cell.angle_alpha   90.00
_cell.angle_beta   90.00
_cell.angle_gamma   90.00
#
_symmetry.space_group_name_H-M   'P 1'
#
loop_
_entity.id
_entity.type
_entity.pdbx_description
1 polymer ?
#
loop_
_entity_poly.entity_id
_entity_poly.type
_entity_poly.pdbx_seq_one_letter_code
_entity_poly.pdbx_strand_id
1 'polypeptide(L)'
;MRLILTPPQAFDSEDRRSEARNLLEAVEGRLLERFVSDPILLCDVIYCICKPEADAKKITDEDFGKAMAGDAIDCATTALLEELVDFFPPQRRQLLTKALGKLRKLESMALTAAEARLDSPELEQRMEALLKETGDSSGSLPESSASTPAP
;
A
#
# COMPACT_ATOMS: atom_id res chain seq x y z
N MET A 1 39.43 -5.86 37.78
CA MET A 1 38.59 -6.36 36.68
C MET A 1 37.74 -5.19 36.20
N ARG A 2 38.14 -4.50 35.13
CA ARG A 2 37.38 -3.39 34.53
C ARG A 2 36.61 -3.95 33.33
N LEU A 3 35.28 -3.98 33.41
CA LEU A 3 34.41 -4.27 32.28
C LEU A 3 34.41 -3.04 31.37
N ILE A 4 34.93 -3.20 30.16
CA ILE A 4 34.88 -2.20 29.10
C ILE A 4 33.46 -2.27 28.51
N LEU A 5 32.62 -1.31 28.87
CA LEU A 5 31.37 -1.02 28.15
C LEU A 5 31.75 -0.33 26.84
N THR A 6 31.73 -1.08 25.74
CA THR A 6 31.78 -0.53 24.40
C THR A 6 30.52 0.30 24.14
N PRO A 7 30.63 1.54 23.65
CA PRO A 7 29.47 2.37 23.32
C PRO A 7 28.63 1.73 22.19
N PRO A 8 27.32 2.04 22.11
CA PRO A 8 26.45 1.55 21.05
C PRO A 8 27.02 2.01 19.70
N GLN A 9 27.22 1.05 18.80
CA GLN A 9 27.71 1.28 17.45
C GLN A 9 26.84 2.38 16.82
N ALA A 10 27.47 3.50 16.49
CA ALA A 10 26.87 4.54 15.69
C ALA A 10 26.34 3.89 14.42
N PHE A 11 25.03 3.98 14.22
CA PHE A 11 24.36 3.57 12.99
C PHE A 11 24.99 4.39 11.86
N ASP A 12 25.86 3.73 11.10
CA ASP A 12 26.79 4.40 10.20
C ASP A 12 26.03 5.01 9.01
N SER A 13 25.68 6.28 9.15
CA SER A 13 24.91 7.06 8.17
C SER A 13 25.65 7.30 6.84
N GLU A 14 26.90 6.84 6.73
CA GLU A 14 27.73 6.96 5.54
C GLU A 14 27.59 5.76 4.59
N ASP A 15 27.16 4.58 5.08
CA ASP A 15 26.98 3.38 4.23
C ASP A 15 25.68 3.43 3.40
N ARG A 16 24.69 4.22 3.81
CA ARG A 16 23.47 4.46 3.02
C ARG A 16 23.65 5.45 1.86
N ARG A 17 24.79 6.16 1.78
CA ARG A 17 25.05 7.15 0.71
C ARG A 17 25.48 6.51 -0.61
N SER A 18 25.79 5.20 -0.65
CA SER A 18 26.17 4.51 -1.89
C SER A 18 25.01 3.96 -2.72
N GLU A 19 23.75 4.03 -2.23
CA GLU A 19 22.57 3.84 -3.08
C GLU A 19 22.03 5.20 -3.55
N ALA A 20 22.86 6.00 -4.19
CA ALA A 20 22.37 7.04 -5.07
C ALA A 20 21.64 6.35 -6.23
N ARG A 21 20.37 6.02 -6.00
CA ARG A 21 19.54 5.25 -6.93
C ARG A 21 19.50 5.99 -8.25
N ASN A 22 19.89 5.28 -9.31
CA ASN A 22 19.97 5.87 -10.62
C ASN A 22 18.55 6.18 -11.10
N LEU A 23 18.20 7.47 -11.17
CA LEU A 23 16.88 7.92 -11.62
C LEU A 23 16.57 7.49 -13.06
N LEU A 24 17.57 7.09 -13.86
CA LEU A 24 17.30 6.43 -15.16
C LEU A 24 16.55 5.11 -15.01
N GLU A 25 16.68 4.39 -13.88
CA GLU A 25 15.89 3.17 -13.65
C GLU A 25 14.39 3.47 -13.51
N ALA A 26 14.03 4.72 -13.20
CA ALA A 26 12.64 5.18 -13.29
C ALA A 26 12.15 5.24 -14.74
N VAL A 27 13.04 5.56 -15.69
CA VAL A 27 12.75 5.55 -17.13
C VAL A 27 12.59 4.12 -17.66
N GLU A 28 13.33 3.18 -17.07
CA GLU A 28 13.24 1.75 -17.39
C GLU A 28 12.07 1.04 -16.68
N GLY A 29 11.26 1.76 -15.90
CA GLY A 29 10.07 1.23 -15.21
C GLY A 29 10.34 0.46 -13.92
N ARG A 30 11.57 -0.02 -13.70
CA ARG A 30 11.94 -0.82 -12.53
C ARG A 30 11.73 -0.10 -11.20
N LEU A 31 11.99 1.22 -11.15
CA LEU A 31 11.78 1.99 -9.93
C LEU A 31 10.29 2.19 -9.62
N LEU A 32 9.46 2.40 -10.65
CA LEU A 32 8.02 2.57 -10.52
C LEU A 32 7.34 1.29 -10.05
N GLU A 33 7.70 0.15 -10.64
CA GLU A 33 7.22 -1.17 -10.20
C GLU A 33 7.55 -1.43 -8.73
N ARG A 34 8.74 -0.99 -8.29
CA ARG A 34 9.16 -1.13 -6.90
C ARG A 34 8.39 -0.21 -5.96
N PHE A 35 8.11 1.04 -6.34
CA PHE A 35 7.27 1.93 -5.54
C PHE A 35 5.84 1.41 -5.36
N VAL A 36 5.29 0.78 -6.39
CA VAL A 36 3.95 0.17 -6.32
C VAL A 36 3.94 -1.09 -5.44
N SER A 37 5.00 -1.90 -5.49
CA SER A 37 5.08 -3.17 -4.74
C SER A 37 5.62 -3.02 -3.31
N ASP A 38 6.26 -1.90 -2.99
CA ASP A 38 6.90 -1.64 -1.70
C ASP A 38 6.49 -0.26 -1.16
N PRO A 39 5.34 -0.17 -0.44
CA PRO A 39 4.86 1.08 0.14
C PRO A 39 5.78 1.62 1.24
N ILE A 40 6.61 0.77 1.86
CA ILE A 40 7.59 1.19 2.87
C ILE A 40 8.70 1.98 2.18
N LEU A 41 9.26 1.43 1.10
CA LEU A 41 10.27 2.14 0.29
C LEU A 41 9.73 3.47 -0.24
N LEU A 42 8.48 3.48 -0.71
CA LEU A 42 7.82 4.70 -1.17
C LEU A 42 7.77 5.75 -0.05
N CYS A 43 7.34 5.36 1.15
CA CYS A 43 7.29 6.25 2.31
C CYS A 43 8.69 6.80 2.66
N ASP A 44 9.73 5.95 2.67
CA ASP A 44 11.11 6.35 2.93
C ASP A 44 11.60 7.39 1.91
N VAL A 45 11.29 7.19 0.63
CA VAL A 45 11.68 8.12 -0.44
C VAL A 45 10.96 9.46 -0.28
N ILE A 46 9.66 9.45 0.01
CA ILE A 46 8.89 10.68 0.24
C ILE A 46 9.44 11.41 1.49
N TYR A 47 9.73 10.68 2.57
CA TYR A 47 10.33 11.27 3.76
C TYR A 47 11.69 11.91 3.45
N CYS A 48 12.53 11.26 2.63
CA CYS A 48 13.81 11.83 2.19
C CYS A 48 13.62 13.13 1.41
N ILE A 49 12.60 13.23 0.56
CA ILE A 49 12.27 14.45 -0.20
C ILE A 49 11.81 15.56 0.75
N CYS A 50 10.94 15.24 1.72
CA CYS A 50 10.43 16.18 2.71
C CYS A 50 11.37 16.43 3.89
N LYS A 51 12.57 15.84 3.89
CA LYS A 51 13.47 15.83 5.05
C LYS A 51 13.83 17.25 5.54
N PRO A 52 14.17 18.22 4.69
CA PRO A 52 14.45 19.58 5.14
C PRO A 52 13.26 20.21 5.90
N GLU A 53 12.03 20.03 5.42
CA GLU A 53 10.82 20.53 6.04
C GLU A 53 10.44 19.74 7.30
N ALA A 54 10.63 18.42 7.29
CA ALA A 54 10.40 17.55 8.43
C ALA A 54 11.35 17.91 9.58
N ASP A 55 12.64 18.09 9.29
CA ASP A 55 13.64 18.50 10.27
C ASP A 55 13.31 19.90 10.84
N ALA A 56 12.89 20.85 10.01
CA ALA A 56 12.47 22.19 10.45
C ALA A 56 11.24 22.15 11.37
N LYS A 57 10.31 21.20 11.13
CA LYS A 57 9.11 20.99 11.94
C LYS A 57 9.32 19.98 13.08
N LYS A 58 10.53 19.42 13.23
CA LYS A 58 10.87 18.37 14.19
C LYS A 58 9.97 17.13 14.08
N ILE A 59 9.58 16.77 12.86
CA ILE A 59 8.82 15.56 12.58
C ILE A 59 9.81 14.40 12.50
N THR A 60 9.60 13.39 13.34
CA THR A 60 10.38 12.14 13.32
C THR A 60 9.97 11.29 12.13
N ASP A 61 10.84 10.36 11.72
CA ASP A 61 10.55 9.38 10.68
C ASP A 61 9.32 8.53 11.06
N GLU A 62 9.24 8.10 12.32
CA GLU A 62 8.13 7.30 12.81
C GLU A 62 6.80 8.08 12.79
N ASP A 63 6.81 9.38 13.13
CA ASP A 63 5.61 10.20 13.10
C ASP A 63 5.20 10.55 11.66
N PHE A 64 6.17 10.69 10.76
CA PHE A 64 5.89 10.84 9.33
C PHE A 64 5.23 9.58 8.76
N GLY A 65 5.81 8.40 9.03
CA GLY A 65 5.28 7.12 8.57
C GLY A 65 3.88 6.83 9.12
N LYS A 66 3.60 7.15 10.38
CA LYS A 66 2.24 7.05 10.95
C LYS A 66 1.22 7.94 10.22
N ALA A 67 1.65 9.08 9.71
CA ALA A 67 0.80 10.00 8.96
C ALA A 67 0.58 9.55 7.49
N MET A 68 1.42 8.64 6.96
CA MET A 68 1.33 8.11 5.59
C MET A 68 0.38 6.91 5.44
N ALA A 69 -0.79 7.00 6.05
CA ALA A 69 -1.85 6.00 5.92
C ALA A 69 -3.08 6.59 5.20
N GLY A 70 -3.82 5.73 4.48
CA GLY A 70 -4.99 6.13 3.71
C GLY A 70 -4.64 7.14 2.61
N ASP A 71 -5.50 8.14 2.40
CA ASP A 71 -5.39 9.10 1.30
C ASP A 71 -4.05 9.85 1.26
N ALA A 72 -3.34 9.94 2.39
CA ALA A 72 -2.06 10.63 2.48
C ALA A 72 -0.99 9.98 1.59
N ILE A 73 -0.90 8.64 1.58
CA ILE A 73 0.09 7.94 0.75
C ILE A 73 -0.26 8.03 -0.74
N ASP A 74 -1.56 8.02 -1.07
CA ASP A 74 -2.03 8.15 -2.45
C ASP A 74 -1.74 9.55 -3.00
N CYS A 75 -2.01 10.58 -2.19
CA CYS A 75 -1.69 11.96 -2.52
C CYS A 75 -0.19 12.16 -2.69
N ALA A 76 0.62 11.61 -1.78
CA ALA A 76 2.07 11.73 -1.86
C ALA A 76 2.65 10.97 -3.07
N THR A 77 2.10 9.80 -3.40
CA THR A 77 2.45 9.04 -4.61
C THR A 77 2.14 9.84 -5.86
N THR A 78 0.95 10.44 -5.91
CA THR A 78 0.49 11.29 -7.02
C THR A 78 1.45 12.46 -7.24
N ALA A 79 1.79 13.18 -6.17
CA ALA A 79 2.71 14.31 -6.23
C ALA A 79 4.13 13.88 -6.67
N LEU A 80 4.64 12.77 -6.11
CA LEU A 80 5.95 12.23 -6.48
C LEU A 80 6.03 11.88 -7.98
N LEU A 81 4.98 11.25 -8.53
CA LEU A 81 4.94 10.89 -9.95
C LEU A 81 4.87 12.13 -10.86
N GLU A 82 4.15 13.17 -10.45
CA GLU A 82 4.07 14.43 -11.22
C GLU A 82 5.42 15.16 -11.25
N GLU A 83 6.08 15.30 -10.10
CA GLU A 83 7.42 15.89 -10.00
C GLU A 83 8.46 15.06 -10.77
N LEU A 84 8.36 13.73 -10.71
CA LEU A 84 9.23 12.84 -11.50
C LEU A 84 9.06 13.06 -13.01
N VAL A 85 7.83 13.31 -13.48
CA VAL A 85 7.58 13.65 -14.87
C VAL A 85 8.22 15.00 -15.23
N ASP A 86 8.11 15.99 -14.34
CA ASP A 86 8.65 17.34 -14.55
C ASP A 86 10.19 17.40 -14.59
N PHE A 87 10.86 16.46 -13.93
CA PHE A 87 12.32 16.27 -14.02
C PHE A 87 12.81 16.01 -15.44
N PHE A 88 11.98 15.44 -16.33
CA PHE A 88 12.40 15.10 -17.69
C PHE A 88 12.38 16.29 -18.67
N PRO A 89 13.22 16.25 -19.73
CA PRO A 89 13.18 17.24 -20.81
C PRO A 89 11.82 17.30 -21.53
N PRO A 90 11.49 18.43 -22.20
CA PRO A 90 10.14 18.71 -22.69
C PRO A 90 9.51 17.62 -23.56
N GLN A 91 10.25 17.00 -24.49
CA GLN A 91 9.69 15.94 -25.34
C GLN A 91 9.27 14.70 -24.55
N ARG A 92 10.05 14.29 -23.54
CA ARG A 92 9.75 13.12 -22.69
C ARG A 92 8.65 13.45 -21.69
N ARG A 93 8.67 14.64 -21.11
CA ARG A 93 7.66 15.13 -20.18
C ARG A 93 6.25 15.04 -20.79
N GLN A 94 6.06 15.58 -21.99
CA GLN A 94 4.75 15.55 -22.67
C GLN A 94 4.20 14.13 -22.87
N LEU A 95 5.07 13.16 -23.17
CA LEU A 95 4.69 11.77 -23.32
C LEU A 95 4.30 11.15 -21.96
N LEU A 96 5.14 11.33 -20.94
CA LEU A 96 4.93 10.76 -19.62
C LEU A 96 3.72 11.37 -18.91
N THR A 97 3.46 12.67 -19.04
CA THR A 97 2.23 13.32 -18.55
C THR A 97 0.99 12.66 -19.14
N LYS A 98 1.00 12.37 -20.46
CA LYS A 98 -0.12 11.68 -21.11
C LYS A 98 -0.27 10.24 -20.61
N ALA A 99 0.83 9.52 -20.42
CA ALA A 99 0.80 8.16 -19.90
C ALA A 99 0.23 8.10 -18.47
N LEU A 100 0.69 8.98 -17.57
CA LEU A 100 0.21 9.09 -16.20
C LEU A 100 -1.29 9.42 -16.15
N GLY A 101 -1.75 10.38 -16.97
CA GLY A 101 -3.17 10.70 -17.07
C GLY A 101 -4.04 9.54 -17.58
N LYS A 102 -3.52 8.70 -18.48
CA LYS A 102 -4.22 7.49 -18.95
C LYS A 102 -4.27 6.40 -17.88
N LEU A 103 -3.20 6.22 -17.12
CA LEU A 103 -3.15 5.26 -16.02
C LEU A 103 -4.20 5.60 -14.95
N ARG A 104 -4.26 6.86 -14.49
CA ARG A 104 -5.29 7.30 -13.52
C ARG A 104 -6.71 7.11 -14.04
N LYS A 105 -6.93 7.38 -15.33
CA LYS A 105 -8.25 7.15 -15.93
C LYS A 105 -8.62 5.66 -15.92
N LEU A 106 -7.66 4.77 -16.22
CA LEU A 106 -7.88 3.33 -16.19
C LEU A 106 -8.21 2.84 -14.77
N GLU A 107 -7.48 3.32 -13.77
CA GLU A 107 -7.72 3.02 -12.36
C GLU A 107 -9.13 3.43 -11.92
N SER A 108 -9.55 4.66 -12.22
CA SER A 108 -10.91 5.14 -11.94
C SER A 108 -11.98 4.28 -12.63
N MET A 109 -11.76 3.88 -13.88
CA MET A 109 -12.67 2.98 -14.60
C MET A 109 -12.73 1.58 -13.96
N ALA A 110 -11.61 1.05 -13.49
CA ALA A 110 -11.55 -0.25 -12.82
C ALA A 110 -12.29 -0.23 -11.49
N LEU A 111 -12.11 0.81 -10.68
CA LEU A 111 -12.86 1.00 -9.42
C LEU A 111 -14.36 1.13 -9.68
N THR A 112 -14.75 1.97 -10.65
CA THR A 112 -16.18 2.12 -11.05
C THR A 112 -16.78 0.77 -11.48
N ALA A 113 -16.01 -0.02 -12.25
CA ALA A 113 -16.46 -1.34 -12.69
C ALA A 113 -16.54 -2.35 -11.53
N ALA A 114 -15.65 -2.25 -10.53
CA ALA A 114 -15.70 -3.09 -9.34
C ALA A 114 -16.91 -2.72 -8.45
N GLU A 115 -17.15 -1.44 -8.21
CA GLU A 115 -18.33 -0.93 -7.50
C GLU A 115 -19.62 -1.42 -8.16
N ALA A 116 -19.77 -1.24 -9.47
CA ALA A 116 -20.94 -1.71 -10.20
C ALA A 116 -21.17 -3.22 -10.10
N ARG A 117 -20.11 -4.03 -9.92
CA ARG A 117 -20.22 -5.47 -9.70
C ARG A 117 -20.61 -5.80 -8.26
N LEU A 118 -20.16 -5.01 -7.28
CA LEU A 118 -20.54 -5.16 -5.88
C LEU A 118 -22.01 -4.82 -5.66
N ASP A 119 -22.52 -3.79 -6.36
CA ASP A 119 -23.93 -3.36 -6.30
C ASP A 119 -24.85 -4.16 -7.22
N SER A 120 -24.35 -5.26 -7.82
CA SER A 120 -25.12 -6.01 -8.81
C SER A 120 -26.15 -6.96 -8.15
N PRO A 121 -27.40 -6.99 -8.65
CA PRO A 121 -28.42 -7.90 -8.14
C PRO A 121 -28.03 -9.37 -8.36
N GLU A 122 -27.18 -9.67 -9.33
CA GLU A 122 -26.63 -11.02 -9.55
C GLU A 122 -25.73 -11.47 -8.40
N LEU A 123 -24.98 -10.56 -7.78
CA LEU A 123 -24.16 -10.87 -6.60
C LEU A 123 -25.05 -11.11 -5.38
N GLU A 124 -26.06 -10.27 -5.16
CA GLU A 124 -27.05 -10.44 -4.08
C GLU A 124 -27.77 -11.79 -4.17
N GLN A 125 -28.24 -12.16 -5.36
CA GLN A 125 -28.91 -13.44 -5.59
C GLN A 125 -28.00 -14.64 -5.28
N ARG A 126 -26.70 -14.56 -5.62
CA ARG A 126 -25.72 -15.61 -5.30
C ARG A 126 -25.46 -15.70 -3.80
N MET A 127 -25.34 -14.57 -3.11
CA MET A 127 -25.18 -14.54 -1.66
C MET A 127 -26.39 -15.15 -0.95
N GLU A 128 -27.61 -14.82 -1.41
CA GLU A 128 -28.83 -15.37 -0.82
C GLU A 128 -28.99 -16.88 -1.08
N ALA A 129 -28.61 -17.36 -2.27
CA ALA A 129 -28.61 -18.79 -2.56
C ALA A 129 -27.68 -19.59 -1.62
N LEU A 130 -26.46 -19.09 -1.36
CA LEU A 130 -25.51 -19.73 -0.45
C LEU A 130 -26.00 -19.73 1.01
N LEU A 131 -26.66 -18.65 1.45
CA LEU A 131 -27.24 -18.58 2.79
C LEU A 131 -28.38 -19.59 2.97
N LYS A 132 -29.24 -19.77 1.95
CA LYS A 132 -30.31 -20.77 1.97
C LYS A 132 -29.76 -22.19 2.04
N GLU A 133 -28.77 -22.51 1.20
CA GLU A 133 -28.11 -23.83 1.20
C GLU A 133 -27.45 -24.17 2.54
N THR A 134 -26.87 -23.18 3.22
CA THR A 134 -26.26 -23.37 4.55
C THR A 134 -27.31 -23.50 5.67
N GLY A 135 -28.44 -22.80 5.55
CA GLY A 135 -29.56 -22.86 6.50
C GLY A 135 -30.29 -24.20 6.52
N ASP A 136 -30.45 -24.85 5.37
CA ASP A 136 -31.13 -26.16 5.26
C ASP A 136 -30.29 -27.33 5.82
N SER A 137 -29.01 -27.11 6.10
CA SER A 137 -28.08 -28.13 6.62
C SER A 137 -28.15 -28.33 8.16
N SER A 138 -28.89 -27.49 8.91
CA SER A 138 -29.01 -27.60 10.39
C SER A 138 -30.17 -28.47 10.90
N GLY A 139 -30.84 -29.25 10.04
CA GLY A 139 -32.10 -29.94 10.37
C GLY A 139 -32.03 -31.37 10.95
N SER A 140 -30.86 -32.00 11.12
CA SER A 140 -30.78 -33.38 11.64
C SER A 140 -29.94 -33.51 12.91
N LEU A 141 -30.47 -33.01 14.02
CA LEU A 141 -30.06 -33.50 15.34
C LEU A 141 -30.66 -34.91 15.52
N PRO A 142 -29.87 -35.97 15.74
CA PRO A 142 -30.43 -37.27 16.07
C PRO A 142 -31.15 -37.17 17.41
N GLU A 143 -32.39 -37.69 17.47
CA GLU A 143 -33.13 -37.90 18.72
C GLU A 143 -32.23 -38.66 19.70
N SER A 144 -31.84 -37.98 20.78
CA SER A 144 -31.07 -38.59 21.87
C SER A 144 -31.97 -39.63 22.55
N SER A 145 -31.75 -40.90 22.19
CA SER A 145 -32.50 -42.03 22.72
C SER A 145 -32.27 -42.16 24.23
N ALA A 146 -33.37 -42.25 24.95
CA ALA A 146 -33.45 -42.36 26.39
C ALA A 146 -32.64 -43.55 26.93
N SER A 147 -31.91 -43.31 28.03
CA SER A 147 -31.58 -44.34 29.01
C SER A 147 -31.60 -43.71 30.39
N THR A 148 -32.75 -43.80 31.04
CA THR A 148 -32.88 -43.53 32.47
C THR A 148 -32.72 -44.87 33.21
N PRO A 149 -31.78 -44.99 34.16
CA PRO A 149 -31.66 -46.17 35.00
C PRO A 149 -32.59 -46.03 36.21
N ALA A 150 -33.11 -47.15 36.71
CA ALA A 150 -33.75 -47.20 38.03
C ALA A 150 -33.50 -48.58 38.68
N PRO A 151 -33.58 -48.66 40.02
CA PRO A 151 -32.57 -49.23 40.91
C PRO A 151 -32.69 -50.73 41.21
#